data_AF-A0A7J6LF72-F1
#
_entry.id   AF-A0A7J6LF72-F1
#
_cell.length_a   1.000
_cell.length_b   1.000
_cell.length_c   1.000
_cell.angle_alpha   90.00
_cell.angle_beta   90.00
_cell.angle_gamma   90.00
#
_symmetry.space_group_name_H-M   'P 1'
#
loop_
_entity.id
_entity.type
_entity.pdbx_description
1 polymer ?
#
loop_
_entity_poly.entity_id
_entity_poly.type
_entity_poly.pdbx_seq_one_letter_code
_entity_poly.pdbx_strand_id
1 'polypeptide(L)'
;MSSSHSSGMHQYDQPERRSALSELLSCGLDTHKQIRHYPPLLRVSIISKFKAITVRLRSGVIRQVARRISSPSVRSIPLYILAALGARWLYFAVKKYLRERNSLDWKKSCINEYTQIQACILTTEHLAELGRIEKRTVFCKDIKDFFGHDTYVINKVLEAAKKATPEDPILTKFLSSDDKWHVLSTCTNHLSALFAPYHIFFNEARRCDSYYRSAWYAFTLTCGGSTGEGRFFVTPYKPVCRVDDVGSLRIRIILVNEEELREICTGQICPPTWGFFNARHECRWNLLKRFSELFERQLMNVSGDPTLRDWGANLCGRMSPLTKKKKGHEKSKPQATPNLQYKNAIQTAEPDKYEPEDNCFLRLHIPYPTAYRNADDSCSPDGRAMRKDSSLGKSKDVVLFE
;
A
#
# COMPACT_ATOMS: atom_id res chain seq x y z
N MET A 1 -14.33 58.69 38.14
CA MET A 1 -15.73 58.31 37.88
C MET A 1 -15.70 57.09 36.96
N SER A 2 -15.45 55.87 37.42
CA SER A 2 -16.35 54.92 38.12
C SER A 2 -17.58 54.50 37.30
N SER A 3 -17.48 53.35 36.61
CA SER A 3 -18.52 52.34 36.30
C SER A 3 -18.13 51.57 35.02
N SER A 4 -18.21 50.27 34.86
CA SER A 4 -18.58 49.13 35.72
C SER A 4 -18.38 47.88 34.85
N HIS A 5 -17.54 46.94 35.29
CA HIS A 5 -17.41 45.62 34.69
C HIS A 5 -18.63 44.76 35.03
N SER A 6 -19.27 44.16 34.03
CA SER A 6 -20.21 43.05 34.23
C SER A 6 -19.58 41.74 33.77
N SER A 7 -19.21 40.91 34.75
CA SER A 7 -18.86 39.51 34.56
C SER A 7 -20.11 38.68 34.30
N GLY A 8 -20.19 38.06 33.13
CA GLY A 8 -21.17 37.02 32.82
C GLY A 8 -20.61 35.64 33.19
N MET A 9 -21.06 35.08 34.31
CA MET A 9 -20.88 33.67 34.67
C MET A 9 -21.66 32.79 33.68
N HIS A 10 -20.97 31.94 32.92
CA HIS A 10 -21.60 30.79 32.27
C HIS A 10 -21.63 29.61 33.25
N GLN A 11 -22.85 29.25 33.61
CA GLN A 11 -23.24 28.15 34.47
C GLN A 11 -23.00 26.83 33.72
N TYR A 12 -22.16 25.96 34.27
CA TYR A 12 -21.96 24.60 33.78
C TYR A 12 -23.17 23.75 34.17
N ASP A 13 -24.01 23.41 33.19
CA ASP A 13 -25.01 22.35 33.32
C ASP A 13 -24.31 20.98 33.25
N GLN A 14 -24.42 20.22 34.35
CA GLN A 14 -24.10 18.79 34.37
C GLN A 14 -25.29 17.99 33.82
N PRO A 15 -25.10 17.10 32.84
CA PRO A 15 -26.09 16.08 32.55
C PRO A 15 -25.96 14.91 33.53
N GLU A 16 -27.10 14.63 34.15
CA GLU A 16 -27.40 13.55 35.08
C GLU A 16 -26.87 12.17 34.63
N ARG A 17 -26.28 11.47 35.61
CA ARG A 17 -26.12 10.01 35.60
C ARG A 17 -27.50 9.34 35.49
N ARG A 18 -27.87 8.88 34.31
CA ARG A 18 -28.97 7.92 34.13
C ARG A 18 -28.45 6.56 33.71
N SER A 19 -28.44 5.66 34.70
CA SER A 19 -28.86 4.25 34.63
C SER A 19 -28.27 3.36 33.51
N ALA A 20 -27.16 2.69 33.84
CA ALA A 20 -26.64 1.50 33.17
C ALA A 20 -27.45 0.21 33.47
N LEU A 21 -28.74 0.32 33.84
CA LEU A 21 -29.58 -0.81 34.26
C LEU A 21 -30.81 -1.05 33.37
N SER A 22 -31.02 -0.27 32.31
CA SER A 22 -32.11 -0.50 31.33
C SER A 22 -31.67 -1.19 30.03
N GLU A 23 -30.36 -1.38 29.79
CA GLU A 23 -29.84 -2.09 28.60
C GLU A 23 -29.68 -3.61 28.79
N LEU A 24 -29.93 -4.13 30.00
CA LEU A 24 -29.79 -5.57 30.29
C LEU A 24 -31.06 -6.41 30.05
N LEU A 25 -32.14 -5.82 29.55
CA LEU A 25 -33.43 -6.52 29.37
C LEU A 25 -33.98 -6.57 27.92
N SER A 26 -33.17 -6.25 26.90
CA SER A 26 -33.61 -6.41 25.48
C SER A 26 -32.88 -7.49 24.67
N CYS A 27 -31.98 -8.29 25.27
CA CYS A 27 -31.38 -9.44 24.59
C CYS A 27 -32.27 -10.68 24.65
N GLY A 28 -33.36 -10.65 23.87
CA GLY A 28 -34.21 -11.80 23.58
C GLY A 28 -34.08 -12.23 22.12
N LEU A 29 -33.53 -13.44 21.92
CA LEU A 29 -33.70 -14.32 20.75
C LEU A 29 -33.05 -13.91 19.42
N ASP A 30 -31.82 -14.39 19.20
CA ASP A 30 -31.29 -14.60 17.85
C ASP A 30 -30.35 -15.84 17.82
N THR A 31 -30.93 -17.03 18.00
CA THR A 31 -30.24 -18.32 18.15
C THR A 31 -29.61 -18.87 16.84
N HIS A 32 -29.52 -18.09 15.77
CA HIS A 32 -28.99 -18.54 14.48
C HIS A 32 -27.55 -18.11 14.12
N LYS A 33 -26.84 -17.40 15.01
CA LYS A 33 -25.49 -16.86 14.73
C LYS A 33 -24.29 -17.61 15.36
N GLN A 34 -24.49 -18.62 16.19
CA GLN A 34 -23.39 -19.27 16.94
C GLN A 34 -22.58 -20.36 16.20
N ILE A 35 -22.74 -20.55 14.88
CA ILE A 35 -21.97 -21.57 14.12
C ILE A 35 -20.76 -20.96 13.34
N ARG A 36 -20.47 -19.65 13.49
CA ARG A 36 -19.50 -18.96 12.60
C ARG A 36 -18.04 -18.88 13.07
N HIS A 37 -17.67 -19.33 14.25
CA HIS A 37 -16.28 -19.29 14.70
C HIS A 37 -15.79 -20.64 15.21
N TYR A 38 -15.35 -21.50 14.28
CA TYR A 38 -14.41 -22.57 14.62
C TYR A 38 -12.99 -22.13 14.25
N PRO A 39 -12.03 -22.19 15.18
CA PRO A 39 -10.66 -21.75 14.91
C PRO A 39 -9.97 -22.67 13.87
N PRO A 40 -9.05 -22.12 13.05
CA PRO A 40 -8.33 -22.86 12.00
C PRO A 40 -7.55 -24.09 12.51
N LEU A 41 -7.24 -24.15 13.82
CA LEU A 41 -6.54 -25.27 14.45
C LEU A 41 -7.35 -26.59 14.44
N LEU A 42 -8.69 -26.53 14.50
CA LEU A 42 -9.54 -27.72 14.40
C LEU A 42 -9.57 -28.28 12.95
N ARG A 43 -9.44 -27.42 11.93
CA ARG A 43 -9.44 -27.85 10.52
C ARG A 43 -8.16 -28.58 10.14
N VAL A 44 -7.01 -28.13 10.64
CA VAL A 44 -5.72 -28.82 10.43
C VAL A 44 -5.70 -30.16 11.19
N SER A 45 -6.27 -30.21 12.39
CA SER A 45 -6.38 -31.43 13.20
C SER A 45 -7.24 -32.51 12.53
N ILE A 46 -8.37 -32.16 11.91
CA ILE A 46 -9.24 -33.13 11.23
C ILE A 46 -8.55 -33.69 9.98
N ILE A 47 -7.92 -32.83 9.17
CA ILE A 47 -7.23 -33.27 7.94
C ILE A 47 -5.98 -34.11 8.27
N SER A 48 -5.22 -33.76 9.32
CA SER A 48 -4.06 -34.55 9.74
C SER A 48 -4.47 -35.90 10.33
N LYS A 49 -5.55 -35.95 11.12
CA LYS A 49 -6.13 -37.21 11.62
C LYS A 49 -6.65 -38.08 10.49
N PHE A 50 -7.31 -37.52 9.46
CA PHE A 50 -7.72 -38.28 8.28
C PHE A 50 -6.54 -38.83 7.46
N LYS A 51 -5.46 -38.05 7.29
CA LYS A 51 -4.21 -38.53 6.66
C LYS A 51 -3.53 -39.63 7.48
N ALA A 52 -3.46 -39.47 8.80
CA ALA A 52 -2.88 -40.48 9.69
C ALA A 52 -3.70 -41.79 9.69
N ILE A 53 -5.04 -41.67 9.65
CA ILE A 53 -5.95 -42.82 9.53
C ILE A 53 -5.78 -43.51 8.17
N THR A 54 -5.69 -42.77 7.06
CA THR A 54 -5.49 -43.38 5.73
C THR A 54 -4.11 -44.02 5.56
N VAL A 55 -3.05 -43.48 6.19
CA VAL A 55 -1.71 -44.09 6.18
C VAL A 55 -1.65 -45.34 7.06
N ARG A 56 -2.24 -45.33 8.26
CA ARG A 56 -2.35 -46.53 9.12
C ARG A 56 -3.21 -47.62 8.51
N LEU A 57 -4.29 -47.25 7.81
CA LEU A 57 -5.12 -48.22 7.08
C LEU A 57 -4.33 -48.86 5.92
N ARG A 58 -3.47 -48.12 5.21
CA ARG A 58 -2.65 -48.69 4.13
C ARG A 58 -1.58 -49.67 4.60
N SER A 59 -0.93 -49.45 5.75
CA SER A 59 0.17 -50.33 6.19
C SER A 59 -0.30 -51.57 6.98
N GLY A 60 -1.40 -51.45 7.74
CA GLY A 60 -1.94 -52.56 8.55
C GLY A 60 -2.97 -53.43 7.82
N VAL A 61 -3.89 -52.82 7.08
CA VAL A 61 -5.02 -53.55 6.45
C VAL A 61 -4.54 -54.35 5.25
N ILE A 62 -3.57 -53.87 4.48
CA ILE A 62 -3.05 -54.61 3.32
C ILE A 62 -2.33 -55.90 3.77
N ARG A 63 -1.59 -55.89 4.89
CA ARG A 63 -0.95 -57.09 5.44
C ARG A 63 -1.93 -58.07 6.10
N GLN A 64 -2.99 -57.59 6.75
CA GLN A 64 -4.00 -58.46 7.36
C GLN A 64 -5.01 -59.02 6.35
N VAL A 65 -5.36 -58.27 5.31
CA VAL A 65 -6.21 -58.74 4.21
C VAL A 65 -5.46 -59.78 3.37
N ALA A 66 -4.15 -59.59 3.11
CA ALA A 66 -3.34 -60.58 2.38
C ALA A 66 -3.25 -61.95 3.11
N ARG A 67 -3.27 -61.99 4.45
CA ARG A 67 -3.23 -63.24 5.22
C ARG A 67 -4.58 -63.94 5.37
N ARG A 68 -5.71 -63.26 5.15
CA ARG A 68 -7.07 -63.82 5.27
C ARG A 68 -7.69 -64.29 3.96
N ILE A 69 -7.03 -64.08 2.81
CA ILE A 69 -7.50 -64.52 1.48
C ILE A 69 -7.39 -66.05 1.28
N SER A 70 -6.77 -66.79 2.21
CA SER A 70 -6.60 -68.24 2.10
C SER A 70 -7.76 -69.08 2.67
N SER A 71 -8.92 -68.48 3.01
CA SER A 71 -10.11 -69.20 3.49
C SER A 71 -11.28 -69.12 2.48
N PRO A 72 -12.17 -70.13 2.39
CA PRO A 72 -13.08 -70.34 1.26
C PRO A 72 -14.24 -69.33 1.17
N SER A 73 -14.29 -68.30 2.01
CA SER A 73 -15.32 -67.27 1.97
C SER A 73 -15.00 -66.15 0.96
N VAL A 74 -14.68 -66.54 -0.28
CA VAL A 74 -14.32 -65.66 -1.41
C VAL A 74 -15.50 -64.76 -1.84
N ARG A 75 -16.73 -65.07 -1.40
CA ARG A 75 -17.95 -64.32 -1.74
C ARG A 75 -17.98 -62.87 -1.23
N SER A 76 -17.13 -62.48 -0.28
CA SER A 76 -17.12 -61.10 0.26
C SER A 76 -16.12 -60.15 -0.40
N ILE A 77 -15.20 -60.63 -1.24
CA ILE A 77 -14.21 -59.76 -1.92
C ILE A 77 -14.88 -58.68 -2.80
N PRO A 78 -15.93 -59.00 -3.60
CA PRO A 78 -16.62 -57.99 -4.41
C PRO A 78 -17.24 -56.87 -3.56
N LEU A 79 -17.77 -57.20 -2.38
CA LEU A 79 -18.36 -56.22 -1.46
C LEU A 79 -17.32 -55.23 -0.93
N TYR A 80 -16.11 -55.68 -0.59
CA TYR A 80 -15.04 -54.79 -0.14
C TYR A 80 -14.52 -53.88 -1.26
N ILE A 81 -14.45 -54.38 -2.50
CA ILE A 81 -14.07 -53.56 -3.66
C ILE A 81 -15.12 -52.48 -3.93
N LEU A 82 -16.41 -52.85 -3.91
CA LEU A 82 -17.51 -51.89 -4.06
C LEU A 82 -17.51 -50.84 -2.94
N ALA A 83 -17.28 -51.24 -1.69
CA ALA A 83 -17.16 -50.32 -0.57
C ALA A 83 -15.97 -49.35 -0.74
N ALA A 84 -14.82 -49.83 -1.20
CA ALA A 84 -13.65 -49.00 -1.45
C ALA A 84 -13.86 -48.00 -2.60
N LEU A 85 -14.52 -48.42 -3.68
CA LEU A 85 -14.91 -47.55 -4.79
C LEU A 85 -15.93 -46.50 -4.35
N GLY A 86 -16.94 -46.89 -3.56
CA GLY A 86 -17.92 -45.99 -2.97
C GLY A 86 -17.28 -44.95 -2.04
N ALA A 87 -16.38 -45.38 -1.16
CA ALA A 87 -15.63 -44.47 -0.28
C ALA A 87 -14.72 -43.50 -1.07
N ARG A 88 -14.07 -43.99 -2.13
CA ARG A 88 -13.27 -43.15 -3.04
C ARG A 88 -14.13 -42.12 -3.75
N TRP A 89 -15.27 -42.53 -4.30
CA TRP A 89 -16.22 -41.64 -4.96
C TRP A 89 -16.75 -40.57 -3.98
N LEU A 90 -17.17 -40.98 -2.78
CA LEU A 90 -17.62 -40.06 -1.72
C LEU A 90 -16.53 -39.06 -1.34
N TYR A 91 -15.27 -39.51 -1.20
CA TYR A 91 -14.14 -38.61 -0.94
C TYR A 91 -13.96 -37.57 -2.07
N PHE A 92 -14.02 -37.98 -3.34
CA PHE A 92 -13.93 -37.05 -4.46
C PHE A 92 -15.13 -36.11 -4.54
N ALA A 93 -16.34 -36.59 -4.25
CA ALA A 93 -17.56 -35.78 -4.21
C ALA A 93 -17.50 -34.74 -3.09
N VAL A 94 -17.12 -35.14 -1.87
CA VAL A 94 -16.93 -34.22 -0.73
C VAL A 94 -15.82 -33.23 -1.03
N LYS A 95 -14.69 -33.68 -1.59
CA LYS A 95 -13.59 -32.78 -1.99
C LYS A 95 -14.02 -31.77 -3.05
N LYS A 96 -14.81 -32.20 -4.05
CA LYS A 96 -15.38 -31.33 -5.09
C LYS A 96 -16.35 -30.31 -4.47
N TYR A 97 -17.27 -30.77 -3.63
CA TYR A 97 -18.23 -29.92 -2.91
C TYR A 97 -17.52 -28.88 -2.02
N LEU A 98 -16.52 -29.31 -1.23
CA LEU A 98 -15.73 -28.39 -0.41
C LEU A 98 -14.94 -27.39 -1.26
N ARG A 99 -14.42 -27.81 -2.41
CA ARG A 99 -13.74 -26.91 -3.35
C ARG A 99 -14.71 -25.88 -3.93
N GLU A 100 -15.92 -26.28 -4.31
CA GLU A 100 -16.97 -25.39 -4.81
C GLU A 100 -17.51 -24.45 -3.73
N ARG A 101 -17.68 -24.94 -2.50
CA ARG A 101 -18.10 -24.10 -1.37
C ARG A 101 -17.03 -23.08 -0.99
N ASN A 102 -15.78 -23.51 -0.86
CA ASN A 102 -14.66 -22.60 -0.71
C ASN A 102 -14.54 -21.67 -1.92
N SER A 103 -15.02 -22.10 -3.10
CA SER A 103 -15.05 -21.25 -4.28
C SER A 103 -16.04 -20.09 -4.15
N LEU A 104 -17.23 -20.39 -3.65
CA LEU A 104 -18.28 -19.40 -3.41
C LEU A 104 -17.94 -18.47 -2.24
N ASP A 105 -17.38 -19.00 -1.15
CA ASP A 105 -16.95 -18.20 0.00
C ASP A 105 -15.77 -17.28 -0.36
N TRP A 106 -14.85 -17.74 -1.23
CA TRP A 106 -13.81 -16.84 -1.77
C TRP A 106 -14.42 -15.79 -2.68
N LYS A 107 -15.39 -16.13 -3.56
CA LYS A 107 -16.04 -15.15 -4.44
C LYS A 107 -16.73 -14.06 -3.63
N LYS A 108 -17.43 -14.44 -2.56
CA LYS A 108 -18.01 -13.49 -1.61
C LYS A 108 -16.96 -12.65 -0.88
N SER A 109 -15.79 -13.22 -0.61
CA SER A 109 -14.65 -12.48 -0.04
C SER A 109 -13.95 -11.56 -1.05
N CYS A 110 -13.99 -11.87 -2.35
CA CYS A 110 -13.57 -10.96 -3.43
C CYS A 110 -14.60 -9.85 -3.66
N ILE A 111 -15.89 -10.09 -3.44
CA ILE A 111 -16.89 -9.00 -3.43
C ILE A 111 -16.59 -7.97 -2.31
N ASN A 112 -15.82 -8.35 -1.30
CA ASN A 112 -15.31 -7.45 -0.26
C ASN A 112 -14.01 -6.70 -0.66
N GLU A 113 -13.68 -6.58 -1.95
CA GLU A 113 -12.47 -5.89 -2.44
C GLU A 113 -12.30 -4.45 -1.95
N TYR A 114 -13.41 -3.76 -1.61
CA TYR A 114 -13.39 -2.41 -1.05
C TYR A 114 -13.53 -2.34 0.48
N THR A 115 -13.53 -3.47 1.18
CA THR A 115 -13.70 -3.47 2.65
C THR A 115 -12.47 -2.99 3.39
N GLN A 116 -11.32 -2.97 2.75
CA GLN A 116 -10.06 -2.61 3.39
C GLN A 116 -9.37 -1.46 2.68
N ILE A 117 -8.84 -0.55 3.49
CA ILE A 117 -7.94 0.52 3.08
C ILE A 117 -6.52 0.18 3.53
N GLN A 118 -5.57 0.28 2.60
CA GLN A 118 -4.18 -0.04 2.85
C GLN A 118 -3.30 1.20 2.66
N ALA A 119 -2.56 1.62 3.67
CA ALA A 119 -1.49 2.60 3.47
C ALA A 119 -0.20 1.89 3.07
N CYS A 120 0.50 2.43 2.07
CA CYS A 120 1.82 1.94 1.70
C CYS A 120 2.72 3.05 1.17
N ILE A 121 4.01 2.90 1.44
CA ILE A 121 5.07 3.69 0.86
C ILE A 121 5.49 3.04 -0.45
N LEU A 122 5.55 3.82 -1.52
CA LEU A 122 6.20 3.44 -2.76
C LEU A 122 7.52 4.19 -2.86
N THR A 123 8.57 3.48 -3.23
CA THR A 123 9.91 4.06 -3.38
C THR A 123 10.68 3.39 -4.51
N THR A 124 11.52 4.19 -5.14
CA THR A 124 12.50 3.81 -6.16
C THR A 124 13.91 3.66 -5.59
N GLU A 125 14.10 4.00 -4.31
CA GLU A 125 15.37 3.93 -3.61
C GLU A 125 16.05 2.57 -3.87
N HIS A 126 17.27 2.65 -4.44
CA HIS A 126 18.18 1.54 -4.75
C HIS A 126 17.79 0.59 -5.90
N LEU A 127 16.63 0.76 -6.53
CA LEU A 127 16.11 -0.23 -7.50
C LEU A 127 15.56 0.38 -8.80
N ALA A 128 15.64 1.70 -8.94
CA ALA A 128 15.27 2.40 -10.18
C ALA A 128 15.99 1.82 -11.42
N GLU A 129 17.32 1.64 -11.31
CA GLU A 129 18.15 1.04 -12.38
C GLU A 129 17.74 -0.41 -12.71
N LEU A 130 17.22 -1.12 -11.72
CA LEU A 130 16.75 -2.50 -11.84
C LEU A 130 15.28 -2.59 -12.28
N GLY A 131 14.65 -1.47 -12.64
CA GLY A 131 13.27 -1.48 -13.09
C GLY A 131 12.29 -2.00 -12.03
N ARG A 132 12.61 -1.77 -10.75
CA ARG A 132 11.84 -2.27 -9.61
C ARG A 132 11.44 -1.12 -8.70
N ILE A 133 10.15 -1.05 -8.42
CA ILE A 133 9.58 -0.18 -7.39
C ILE A 133 9.21 -1.00 -6.17
N GLU A 134 9.73 -0.60 -5.02
CA GLU A 134 9.38 -1.19 -3.75
C GLU A 134 8.02 -0.70 -3.26
N LYS A 135 7.30 -1.58 -2.58
CA LYS A 135 6.08 -1.22 -1.86
C LYS A 135 6.21 -1.76 -0.45
N ARG A 136 6.14 -0.87 0.53
CA ARG A 136 6.11 -1.22 1.95
C ARG A 136 4.75 -0.89 2.53
N THR A 137 4.08 -1.87 3.11
CA THR A 137 2.76 -1.64 3.71
C THR A 137 2.98 -1.01 5.08
N VAL A 138 2.32 0.11 5.35
CA VAL A 138 2.36 0.78 6.64
C VAL A 138 1.26 0.22 7.55
N PHE A 139 0.03 0.16 7.06
CA PHE A 139 -1.08 -0.50 7.75
C PHE A 139 -2.16 -0.96 6.78
N CYS A 140 -3.07 -1.80 7.29
CA CYS A 140 -4.30 -2.19 6.62
C CYS A 140 -5.44 -2.16 7.65
N LYS A 141 -6.54 -1.46 7.34
CA LYS A 141 -7.70 -1.32 8.23
C LYS A 141 -8.99 -1.58 7.46
N ASP A 142 -10.06 -1.94 8.17
CA ASP A 142 -11.41 -1.94 7.57
C ASP A 142 -11.79 -0.49 7.23
N ILE A 143 -12.43 -0.30 6.07
CA ILE A 143 -12.84 1.03 5.59
C ILE A 143 -13.85 1.68 6.54
N LYS A 144 -14.69 0.88 7.21
CA LYS A 144 -15.66 1.38 8.18
C LYS A 144 -14.95 1.92 9.41
N ASP A 145 -14.00 1.16 9.95
CA ASP A 145 -13.24 1.57 11.12
C ASP A 145 -12.34 2.78 10.81
N PHE A 146 -11.80 2.84 9.58
CA PHE A 146 -10.95 3.94 9.14
C PHE A 146 -11.71 5.27 9.03
N PHE A 147 -12.95 5.26 8.54
CA PHE A 147 -13.78 6.46 8.44
C PHE A 147 -14.77 6.62 9.61
N GLY A 148 -14.53 5.96 10.75
CA GLY A 148 -15.35 6.11 11.96
C GLY A 148 -16.82 5.73 11.77
N HIS A 149 -17.11 4.76 10.91
CA HIS A 149 -18.44 4.34 10.47
C HIS A 149 -19.27 5.44 9.77
N ASP A 150 -18.64 6.52 9.30
CA ASP A 150 -19.32 7.53 8.49
C ASP A 150 -19.72 6.97 7.12
N THR A 151 -20.98 6.55 7.03
CA THR A 151 -21.52 5.94 5.81
C THR A 151 -21.51 6.90 4.61
N TYR A 152 -21.58 8.22 4.84
CA TYR A 152 -21.58 9.20 3.74
C TYR A 152 -20.22 9.22 3.06
N VAL A 153 -19.15 9.44 3.84
CA VAL A 153 -17.77 9.49 3.32
C VAL A 153 -17.38 8.16 2.69
N ILE A 154 -17.74 7.04 3.34
CA ILE A 154 -17.48 5.70 2.80
C ILE A 154 -18.16 5.53 1.44
N ASN A 155 -19.44 5.90 1.31
CA ASN A 155 -20.15 5.79 0.04
C ASN A 155 -19.51 6.64 -1.05
N LYS A 156 -19.05 7.87 -0.75
CA LYS A 156 -18.33 8.73 -1.70
C LYS A 156 -17.01 8.13 -2.16
N VAL A 157 -16.23 7.57 -1.23
CA VAL A 157 -14.98 6.87 -1.56
C VAL A 157 -15.25 5.64 -2.43
N LEU A 158 -16.30 4.86 -2.13
CA LEU A 158 -16.69 3.70 -2.93
C LEU A 158 -17.22 4.07 -4.32
N GLU A 159 -17.97 5.16 -4.44
CA GLU A 159 -18.41 5.72 -5.72
C GLU A 159 -17.22 6.18 -6.57
N ALA A 160 -16.26 6.88 -5.96
CA ALA A 160 -15.01 7.25 -6.61
C ALA A 160 -14.20 6.02 -7.03
N ALA A 161 -14.16 4.98 -6.20
CA ALA A 161 -13.45 3.73 -6.48
C ALA A 161 -14.00 2.97 -7.68
N LYS A 162 -15.32 3.05 -7.91
CA LYS A 162 -15.97 2.47 -9.10
C LYS A 162 -15.67 3.25 -10.38
N LYS A 163 -15.32 4.53 -10.27
CA LYS A 163 -14.96 5.40 -11.41
C LYS A 163 -13.47 5.29 -11.78
N ALA A 164 -12.63 4.89 -10.83
CA ALA A 164 -11.20 4.73 -11.07
C ALA A 164 -10.91 3.61 -12.08
N THR A 165 -10.03 3.90 -13.04
CA THR A 165 -9.59 2.95 -14.06
C THR A 165 -8.10 2.63 -13.87
N PRO A 166 -7.56 1.58 -14.53
CA PRO A 166 -6.12 1.33 -14.52
C PRO A 166 -5.28 2.51 -15.04
N GLU A 167 -5.83 3.29 -15.97
CA GLU A 167 -5.19 4.45 -16.58
C GLU A 167 -5.26 5.70 -15.68
N ASP A 168 -6.36 5.87 -14.93
CA ASP A 168 -6.48 6.92 -13.92
C ASP A 168 -6.88 6.34 -12.55
N PRO A 169 -5.90 5.77 -11.81
CA PRO A 169 -6.16 5.09 -10.55
C PRO A 169 -6.32 6.05 -9.36
N ILE A 170 -6.17 7.37 -9.56
CA ILE A 170 -6.16 8.37 -8.49
C ILE A 170 -7.61 8.70 -8.09
N LEU A 171 -8.03 8.18 -6.93
CA LEU A 171 -9.40 8.29 -6.42
C LEU A 171 -9.84 9.74 -6.19
N THR A 172 -8.92 10.57 -5.71
CA THR A 172 -9.23 11.95 -5.29
C THR A 172 -9.72 12.83 -6.43
N LYS A 173 -9.48 12.46 -7.70
CA LYS A 173 -10.03 13.18 -8.85
C LYS A 173 -11.54 13.04 -8.98
N PHE A 174 -12.08 11.90 -8.58
CA PHE A 174 -13.49 11.57 -8.73
C PHE A 174 -14.36 12.00 -7.55
N LEU A 175 -13.73 12.62 -6.54
CA LEU A 175 -14.38 13.22 -5.37
C LEU A 175 -14.67 14.70 -5.62
N SER A 176 -15.73 15.24 -5.00
CA SER A 176 -15.97 16.69 -4.97
C SER A 176 -14.90 17.38 -4.10
N SER A 177 -14.70 18.70 -4.26
CA SER A 177 -13.69 19.44 -3.48
C SER A 177 -13.90 19.30 -1.97
N ASP A 178 -15.14 19.33 -1.50
CA ASP A 178 -15.48 19.17 -0.08
C ASP A 178 -15.19 17.74 0.39
N ASP A 179 -15.59 16.74 -0.39
CA ASP A 179 -15.32 15.32 -0.09
C ASP A 179 -13.81 15.03 -0.06
N LYS A 180 -13.04 15.64 -0.98
CA LYS A 180 -11.57 15.51 -1.01
C LYS A 180 -10.96 15.96 0.31
N TRP A 181 -11.39 17.11 0.82
CA TRP A 181 -10.90 17.65 2.08
C TRP A 181 -11.17 16.68 3.24
N HIS A 182 -12.40 16.19 3.38
CA HIS A 182 -12.77 15.25 4.45
C HIS A 182 -11.99 13.93 4.36
N VAL A 183 -11.88 13.35 3.16
CA VAL A 183 -11.18 12.09 2.94
C VAL A 183 -9.68 12.25 3.20
N LEU A 184 -9.04 13.27 2.63
CA LEU A 184 -7.61 13.50 2.78
C LEU A 184 -7.23 13.91 4.21
N SER A 185 -8.05 14.72 4.88
CA SER A 185 -7.84 15.07 6.29
C SER A 185 -7.93 13.85 7.21
N THR A 186 -8.90 12.96 6.97
CA THR A 186 -9.00 11.67 7.69
C THR A 186 -7.75 10.81 7.45
N CYS A 187 -7.26 10.76 6.21
CA CYS A 187 -6.01 10.08 5.89
C CYS A 187 -4.80 10.70 6.61
N THR A 188 -4.70 12.03 6.64
CA THR A 188 -3.65 12.75 7.38
C THR A 188 -3.67 12.39 8.86
N ASN A 189 -4.84 12.35 9.49
CA ASN A 189 -4.95 12.01 10.91
C ASN A 189 -4.44 10.59 11.20
N HIS A 190 -4.80 9.61 10.37
CA HIS A 190 -4.31 8.24 10.53
C HIS A 190 -2.81 8.10 10.24
N LEU A 191 -2.30 8.77 9.21
CA LEU A 191 -0.88 8.72 8.87
C LEU A 191 -0.04 9.44 9.93
N SER A 192 -0.41 10.67 10.30
CA SER A 192 0.32 11.46 11.30
C SER A 192 0.37 10.77 12.66
N ALA A 193 -0.70 10.11 13.09
CA ALA A 193 -0.70 9.34 14.34
C ALA A 193 0.37 8.24 14.37
N LEU A 194 0.69 7.62 13.23
CA LEU A 194 1.73 6.60 13.13
C LEU A 194 3.14 7.20 13.20
N PHE A 195 3.31 8.41 12.68
CA PHE A 195 4.60 9.08 12.65
C PHE A 195 4.85 10.00 13.86
N ALA A 196 3.82 10.31 14.65
CA ALA A 196 3.90 11.19 15.81
C ALA A 196 4.99 10.80 16.82
N PRO A 197 5.23 9.52 17.16
CA PRO A 197 6.31 9.14 18.06
C PRO A 197 7.69 9.57 17.54
N TYR A 198 7.93 9.52 16.23
CA TYR A 198 9.20 9.92 15.63
C TYR A 198 9.45 11.42 15.71
N HIS A 199 8.40 12.24 15.74
CA HIS A 199 8.53 13.69 15.97
C HIS A 199 9.03 14.01 17.37
N ILE A 200 8.65 13.22 18.37
CA ILE A 200 9.16 13.36 19.75
C ILE A 200 10.66 13.09 19.77
N PHE A 201 11.08 11.97 19.18
CA PHE A 201 12.51 11.62 19.09
C PHE A 201 13.31 12.62 18.26
N PHE A 202 12.75 13.11 17.16
CA PHE A 202 13.37 14.13 16.33
C PHE A 202 13.62 15.44 17.09
N ASN A 203 12.61 15.93 17.82
CA ASN A 203 12.71 17.16 18.59
C ASN A 203 13.71 17.03 19.74
N GLU A 204 13.77 15.86 20.40
CA GLU A 204 14.75 15.60 21.44
C GLU A 204 16.17 15.46 20.86
N ALA A 205 16.32 14.69 19.78
CA ALA A 205 17.61 14.49 19.14
C ALA A 205 18.19 15.80 18.58
N ARG A 206 17.37 16.75 18.12
CA ARG A 206 17.84 18.09 17.70
C ARG A 206 18.59 18.85 18.80
N ARG A 207 18.42 18.48 20.07
CA ARG A 207 19.17 19.06 21.20
C ARG A 207 20.58 18.48 21.35
N CYS A 208 20.82 17.28 20.78
CA CYS A 208 22.04 16.50 20.95
C CYS A 208 22.49 15.94 19.59
N ASP A 209 23.13 16.76 18.74
CA ASP A 209 23.75 16.40 17.44
C ASP A 209 23.06 15.21 16.72
N SER A 210 21.82 15.45 16.31
CA SER A 210 20.87 14.38 15.97
C SER A 210 21.31 13.50 14.79
N TYR A 211 21.16 12.18 14.95
CA TYR A 211 21.16 11.21 13.87
C TYR A 211 19.84 11.17 13.08
N TYR A 212 18.91 12.09 13.29
CA TYR A 212 17.65 12.09 12.55
C TYR A 212 17.67 13.07 11.39
N ARG A 213 17.11 12.65 10.26
CA ARG A 213 16.73 13.55 9.17
C ARG A 213 15.23 13.63 9.11
N SER A 214 14.74 14.59 8.33
CA SER A 214 13.32 14.69 8.05
C SER A 214 13.10 14.83 6.57
N ALA A 215 12.12 14.11 6.05
CA ALA A 215 11.70 14.18 4.67
C ALA A 215 10.22 14.58 4.60
N TRP A 216 9.85 15.15 3.48
CA TRP A 216 8.45 15.37 3.16
C TRP A 216 7.96 14.24 2.28
N TYR A 217 6.78 13.73 2.60
CA TYR A 217 6.08 12.75 1.80
C TYR A 217 4.82 13.39 1.24
N ALA A 218 4.57 13.20 -0.05
CA ALA A 218 3.26 13.46 -0.62
C ALA A 218 2.45 12.18 -0.56
N PHE A 219 1.14 12.31 -0.28
CA PHE A 219 0.25 11.16 -0.31
C PHE A 219 -1.08 11.45 -0.96
N THR A 220 -1.63 10.42 -1.61
CA THR A 220 -2.94 10.46 -2.27
C THR A 220 -3.66 9.13 -2.09
N LEU A 221 -4.93 9.09 -2.47
CA LEU A 221 -5.76 7.90 -2.43
C LEU A 221 -5.86 7.29 -3.83
N THR A 222 -5.68 5.98 -3.94
CA THR A 222 -5.66 5.27 -5.21
C THR A 222 -6.53 4.02 -5.15
N CYS A 223 -7.15 3.65 -6.27
CA CYS A 223 -7.87 2.39 -6.43
C CYS A 223 -7.29 1.69 -7.66
N GLY A 224 -6.71 0.51 -7.45
CA GLY A 224 -6.06 -0.22 -8.53
C GLY A 224 -6.04 -1.71 -8.27
N GLY A 225 -6.40 -2.48 -9.30
CA GLY A 225 -6.25 -3.93 -9.32
C GLY A 225 -4.77 -4.27 -9.44
N SER A 226 -4.25 -5.12 -8.55
CA SER A 226 -2.94 -5.72 -8.80
C SER A 226 -3.16 -7.00 -9.58
N THR A 227 -2.76 -7.07 -10.85
CA THR A 227 -2.69 -8.36 -11.53
C THR A 227 -1.60 -9.21 -10.88
N GLY A 228 -1.86 -10.51 -10.83
CA GLY A 228 -0.96 -11.55 -10.43
C GLY A 228 -0.53 -12.49 -11.54
N GLU A 229 -0.90 -12.18 -12.78
CA GLU A 229 -0.23 -12.71 -13.96
C GLU A 229 1.30 -12.61 -13.79
N GLY A 230 1.99 -13.75 -14.00
CA GLY A 230 3.43 -13.85 -13.83
C GLY A 230 3.93 -13.96 -12.38
N ARG A 231 3.04 -14.02 -11.38
CA ARG A 231 3.44 -14.38 -10.01
C ARG A 231 3.82 -15.85 -9.96
N PHE A 232 5.00 -16.14 -9.44
CA PHE A 232 5.37 -17.48 -8.99
C PHE A 232 4.84 -17.66 -7.56
N PHE A 233 3.81 -18.49 -7.39
CA PHE A 233 3.19 -18.69 -6.09
C PHE A 233 3.93 -19.80 -5.33
N VAL A 234 4.99 -19.46 -4.55
CA VAL A 234 5.82 -20.37 -3.72
C VAL A 234 6.55 -21.50 -4.49
N THR A 235 6.00 -21.98 -5.60
CA THR A 235 6.59 -22.93 -6.53
C THR A 235 6.99 -22.21 -7.82
N PRO A 236 8.28 -22.19 -8.18
CA PRO A 236 8.80 -21.46 -9.34
C PRO A 236 8.36 -22.06 -10.69
N TYR A 237 7.75 -23.24 -10.69
CA TYR A 237 7.45 -24.00 -11.91
C TYR A 237 6.04 -23.78 -12.48
N LYS A 238 5.19 -23.00 -11.78
CA LYS A 238 3.83 -22.74 -12.26
C LYS A 238 3.47 -21.27 -12.04
N PRO A 239 3.64 -20.41 -13.06
CA PRO A 239 3.14 -19.05 -12.98
C PRO A 239 1.61 -19.09 -12.81
N VAL A 240 1.06 -18.12 -12.08
CA VAL A 240 -0.40 -17.95 -11.97
C VAL A 240 -0.94 -17.64 -13.37
N CYS A 241 -1.79 -18.53 -13.88
CA CYS A 241 -2.49 -18.31 -15.15
C CYS A 241 -3.47 -17.15 -15.00
N ARG A 242 -3.74 -16.39 -16.08
CA ARG A 242 -4.73 -15.29 -16.09
C ARG A 242 -6.10 -15.72 -15.54
N VAL A 243 -6.51 -16.96 -15.84
CA VAL A 243 -7.80 -17.53 -15.39
C VAL A 243 -7.83 -17.74 -13.86
N ASP A 244 -6.67 -17.96 -13.26
CA ASP A 244 -6.50 -18.16 -11.82
C ASP A 244 -6.01 -16.89 -11.10
N ASP A 245 -5.87 -15.77 -11.84
CA ASP A 245 -5.36 -14.52 -11.31
C ASP A 245 -6.44 -13.80 -10.50
N VAL A 246 -6.36 -13.99 -9.18
CA VAL A 246 -7.19 -13.30 -8.18
C VAL A 246 -6.61 -11.93 -7.86
N GLY A 247 -6.47 -11.10 -8.88
CA GLY A 247 -6.06 -9.72 -8.70
C GLY A 247 -7.04 -9.00 -7.78
N SER A 248 -6.61 -8.58 -6.59
CA SER A 248 -7.50 -7.85 -5.68
C SER A 248 -7.47 -6.36 -6.02
N LEU A 249 -8.62 -5.81 -6.36
CA LEU A 249 -8.86 -4.37 -6.30
C LEU A 249 -8.78 -3.93 -4.84
N ARG A 250 -8.05 -2.85 -4.57
CA ARG A 250 -7.94 -2.29 -3.21
C ARG A 250 -7.82 -0.79 -3.27
N ILE A 251 -8.44 -0.12 -2.30
CA ILE A 251 -8.22 1.28 -2.00
C ILE A 251 -6.92 1.39 -1.21
N ARG A 252 -6.00 2.25 -1.68
CA ARG A 252 -4.68 2.42 -1.07
C ARG A 252 -4.36 3.90 -0.86
N ILE A 253 -3.86 4.22 0.32
CA ILE A 253 -3.15 5.47 0.56
C ILE A 253 -1.71 5.26 0.12
N ILE A 254 -1.28 6.00 -0.89
CA ILE A 254 0.07 5.88 -1.44
C ILE A 254 0.89 7.05 -0.92
N LEU A 255 1.96 6.75 -0.21
CA LEU A 255 2.96 7.72 0.24
C LEU A 255 4.19 7.60 -0.66
N VAL A 256 4.71 8.74 -1.11
CA VAL A 256 5.94 8.82 -1.92
C VAL A 256 6.78 9.95 -1.36
N ASN A 257 8.09 9.76 -1.30
CA ASN A 257 9.00 10.84 -0.94
C ASN A 257 8.83 11.99 -1.95
N GLU A 258 8.67 13.21 -1.45
CA GLU A 258 8.51 14.39 -2.29
C GLU A 258 9.70 14.60 -3.23
N GLU A 259 10.91 14.29 -2.76
CA GLU A 259 12.13 14.37 -3.57
C GLU A 259 12.08 13.39 -4.74
N GLU A 260 11.65 12.15 -4.52
CA GLU A 260 11.50 11.16 -5.61
C GLU A 260 10.45 11.62 -6.64
N LEU A 261 9.32 12.18 -6.22
CA LEU A 261 8.33 12.72 -7.16
C LEU A 261 8.92 13.83 -8.02
N ARG A 262 9.70 14.74 -7.44
CA ARG A 262 10.40 15.81 -8.17
C ARG A 262 11.41 15.24 -9.14
N GLU A 263 12.18 14.24 -8.74
CA GLU A 263 13.15 13.58 -9.61
C GLU A 263 12.47 12.86 -10.79
N ILE A 264 11.28 12.30 -10.59
CA ILE A 264 10.45 11.75 -11.69
C ILE A 264 9.96 12.87 -12.62
N CYS A 265 9.42 13.98 -12.09
CA CYS A 265 8.97 15.12 -12.90
C CYS A 265 10.10 15.70 -13.77
N THR A 266 11.28 15.85 -13.17
CA THR A 266 12.48 16.38 -13.85
C THR A 266 13.13 15.39 -14.81
N GLY A 267 12.71 14.12 -14.78
CA GLY A 267 13.29 13.03 -15.57
C GLY A 267 14.65 12.56 -15.06
N GLN A 268 15.05 12.94 -13.84
CA GLN A 268 16.26 12.40 -13.20
C GLN A 268 16.07 10.91 -12.86
N ILE A 269 14.88 10.54 -12.38
CA ILE A 269 14.47 9.13 -12.33
C ILE A 269 13.62 8.85 -13.57
N CYS A 270 14.13 7.98 -14.43
CA CYS A 270 13.46 7.51 -15.64
C CYS A 270 13.06 6.03 -15.50
N PRO A 271 12.07 5.55 -16.26
CA PRO A 271 11.82 4.12 -16.34
C PRO A 271 13.05 3.39 -16.91
N PRO A 272 13.27 2.12 -16.53
CA PRO A 272 14.34 1.29 -17.09
C PRO A 272 14.19 1.17 -18.61
N THR A 273 15.28 1.36 -19.36
CA THR A 273 15.26 1.27 -20.84
C THR A 273 15.00 -0.13 -21.36
N TRP A 274 15.32 -1.15 -20.57
CA TRP A 274 15.14 -2.57 -20.89
C TRP A 274 13.77 -3.13 -20.44
N GLY A 275 12.92 -2.30 -19.81
CA GLY A 275 11.60 -2.69 -19.31
C GLY A 275 11.56 -3.00 -17.81
N PHE A 276 10.37 -3.31 -17.30
CA PHE A 276 10.14 -3.62 -15.88
C PHE A 276 10.33 -5.11 -15.58
N PHE A 277 10.73 -5.42 -14.35
CA PHE A 277 10.90 -6.80 -13.90
C PHE A 277 9.61 -7.64 -14.02
N ASN A 278 8.44 -7.02 -13.84
CA ASN A 278 7.13 -7.61 -14.10
C ASN A 278 6.05 -6.53 -14.22
N ALA A 279 4.84 -6.91 -14.65
CA ALA A 279 3.68 -6.04 -14.78
C ALA A 279 3.29 -5.31 -13.48
N ARG A 280 3.65 -5.85 -12.31
CA ARG A 280 3.38 -5.19 -11.02
C ARG A 280 4.30 -3.99 -10.81
N HIS A 281 5.58 -4.09 -11.17
CA HIS A 281 6.49 -2.95 -11.09
C HIS A 281 6.16 -1.90 -12.13
N GLU A 282 5.78 -2.32 -13.34
CA GLU A 282 5.24 -1.41 -14.37
C GLU A 282 4.00 -0.65 -13.88
N CYS A 283 3.02 -1.35 -13.32
CA CYS A 283 1.81 -0.73 -12.76
C CYS A 283 2.14 0.29 -11.65
N ARG A 284 3.09 -0.04 -10.76
CA ARG A 284 3.55 0.91 -9.73
C ARG A 284 4.26 2.11 -10.33
N TRP A 285 5.00 1.93 -11.42
CA TRP A 285 5.70 3.03 -12.09
C TRP A 285 4.71 3.96 -12.75
N ASN A 286 3.75 3.41 -13.49
CA ASN A 286 2.70 4.18 -14.11
C ASN A 286 1.88 4.95 -13.06
N LEU A 287 1.66 4.36 -11.88
CA LEU A 287 1.05 5.04 -10.74
C LEU A 287 1.91 6.20 -10.22
N LEU A 288 3.22 5.98 -10.01
CA LEU A 288 4.14 7.03 -9.58
C LEU A 288 4.22 8.17 -10.60
N LYS A 289 4.30 7.84 -11.89
CA LYS A 289 4.29 8.82 -12.99
C LYS A 289 3.00 9.62 -13.01
N ARG A 290 1.84 8.97 -12.88
CA ARG A 290 0.56 9.66 -12.83
C ARG A 290 0.46 10.57 -11.60
N PHE A 291 1.01 10.14 -10.47
CA PHE A 291 1.06 10.95 -9.25
C PHE A 291 2.03 12.14 -9.42
N SER A 292 3.20 11.94 -10.03
CA SER A 292 4.17 13.01 -10.28
C SER A 292 3.62 14.08 -11.23
N GLU A 293 2.83 13.69 -12.23
CA GLU A 293 2.12 14.64 -13.11
C GLU A 293 1.15 15.55 -12.34
N LEU A 294 0.38 14.99 -11.39
CA LEU A 294 -0.53 15.78 -10.56
C LEU A 294 0.22 16.66 -9.56
N PHE A 295 1.30 16.12 -9.02
CA PHE A 295 2.22 16.85 -8.16
C PHE A 295 2.83 18.07 -8.85
N GLU A 296 3.26 17.89 -10.10
CA GLU A 296 3.79 18.96 -10.94
C GLU A 296 2.76 20.05 -11.22
N ARG A 297 1.55 19.67 -11.66
CA ARG A 297 0.46 20.63 -11.92
C ARG A 297 0.13 21.46 -10.69
N GLN A 298 -0.09 20.81 -9.55
CA GLN A 298 -0.43 21.51 -8.31
C GLN A 298 0.68 22.49 -7.89
N LEU A 299 1.95 22.11 -8.07
CA LEU A 299 3.06 23.00 -7.70
C LEU A 299 3.26 24.14 -8.69
N MET A 300 3.12 23.90 -10.01
CA MET A 300 3.18 24.97 -11.02
C MET A 300 2.17 26.08 -10.71
N ASN A 301 0.96 25.71 -10.30
CA ASN A 301 -0.09 26.66 -9.93
C ASN A 301 0.24 27.49 -8.68
N VAL A 302 1.02 26.93 -7.75
CA VAL A 302 1.45 27.63 -6.53
C VAL A 302 2.65 28.53 -6.78
N SER A 303 3.62 28.09 -7.60
CA SER A 303 4.84 28.86 -7.86
C SER A 303 4.66 30.05 -8.80
N GLY A 304 3.56 30.11 -9.56
CA GLY A 304 3.14 31.30 -10.33
C GLY A 304 4.01 31.68 -11.54
N ASP A 305 5.19 31.08 -11.71
CA ASP A 305 6.07 31.28 -12.86
C ASP A 305 6.41 29.95 -13.54
N PRO A 306 5.84 29.66 -14.73
CA PRO A 306 6.11 28.42 -15.48
C PRO A 306 7.51 28.39 -16.12
N THR A 307 8.19 29.54 -16.20
CA THR A 307 9.53 29.65 -16.79
C THR A 307 10.63 29.37 -15.76
N LEU A 308 10.36 29.69 -14.50
CA LEU A 308 11.15 29.25 -13.37
C LEU A 308 10.81 27.78 -13.09
N ARG A 309 11.61 26.86 -13.64
CA ARG A 309 11.77 25.50 -13.08
C ARG A 309 12.33 25.51 -11.64
N ASP A 310 12.32 26.65 -10.97
CA ASP A 310 12.59 26.82 -9.56
C ASP A 310 11.22 26.80 -8.88
N TRP A 311 10.87 25.70 -8.24
CA TRP A 311 9.52 25.40 -7.73
C TRP A 311 9.20 26.22 -6.47
N GLY A 312 9.67 27.46 -6.41
CA GLY A 312 9.74 28.32 -5.24
C GLY A 312 10.72 27.82 -4.18
N ALA A 313 10.91 28.64 -3.15
CA ALA A 313 11.46 28.13 -1.90
C ALA A 313 10.43 27.17 -1.29
N ASN A 314 10.67 25.86 -1.42
CA ASN A 314 9.94 24.90 -0.61
C ASN A 314 10.21 25.25 0.87
N LEU A 315 9.32 24.83 1.77
CA LEU A 315 9.61 24.79 3.22
C LEU A 315 10.87 23.94 3.56
N CYS A 316 11.47 23.28 2.56
CA CYS A 316 12.63 22.40 2.62
C CYS A 316 13.89 22.97 1.93
N GLY A 317 13.84 24.19 1.40
CA GLY A 317 14.94 24.81 0.65
C GLY A 317 14.70 24.94 -0.86
N ARG A 318 15.51 25.80 -1.51
CA ARG A 318 15.50 26.00 -2.97
C ARG A 318 16.18 24.81 -3.65
N MET A 319 15.46 24.16 -4.56
CA MET A 319 16.11 23.29 -5.53
C MET A 319 16.79 24.21 -6.54
N SER A 320 18.12 24.34 -6.50
CA SER A 320 18.79 25.02 -7.60
C SER A 320 18.42 24.27 -8.88
N PRO A 321 17.93 24.96 -9.93
CA PRO A 321 17.80 24.34 -11.24
C PRO A 321 19.10 23.60 -11.50
N LEU A 322 19.06 22.33 -11.94
CA LEU A 322 20.25 21.61 -12.38
C LEU A 322 20.94 22.52 -13.41
N THR A 323 21.89 23.33 -12.94
CA THR A 323 22.68 24.20 -13.79
C THR A 323 23.41 23.19 -14.62
N LYS A 324 22.97 23.03 -15.89
CA LYS A 324 23.64 22.22 -16.89
C LYS A 324 25.12 22.40 -16.63
N LYS A 325 25.76 21.34 -16.12
CA LYS A 325 27.19 21.34 -15.77
C LYS A 325 27.84 22.03 -16.96
N LYS A 326 28.33 23.25 -16.75
CA LYS A 326 28.85 24.11 -17.80
C LYS A 326 30.09 23.36 -18.29
N LYS A 327 29.88 22.43 -19.23
CA LYS A 327 30.94 21.60 -19.79
C LYS A 327 31.93 22.61 -20.31
N GLY A 328 33.11 22.58 -19.70
CA GLY A 328 34.25 23.33 -20.18
C GLY A 328 34.32 23.17 -21.69
N HIS A 329 34.56 24.30 -22.33
CA HIS A 329 34.84 24.46 -23.74
C HIS A 329 35.66 23.29 -24.30
N GLU A 330 35.01 22.31 -24.91
CA GLU A 330 35.63 21.42 -25.89
C GLU A 330 34.86 21.54 -27.19
N LYS A 331 35.56 22.09 -28.19
CA LYS A 331 35.09 22.27 -29.56
C LYS A 331 34.98 20.91 -30.24
N SER A 332 33.92 20.14 -29.98
CA SER A 332 33.61 18.95 -30.75
C SER A 332 32.21 19.06 -31.34
N LYS A 333 32.13 18.92 -32.67
CA LYS A 333 30.92 19.01 -33.49
C LYS A 333 29.76 18.18 -32.90
N PRO A 334 28.53 18.70 -32.88
CA PRO A 334 27.39 17.97 -32.35
C PRO A 334 26.97 16.85 -33.32
N GLN A 335 27.06 15.60 -32.86
CA GLN A 335 26.28 14.50 -33.41
C GLN A 335 24.87 14.54 -32.78
N ALA A 336 23.86 14.56 -33.63
CA ALA A 336 22.46 14.66 -33.26
C ALA A 336 21.99 13.43 -32.46
N THR A 337 21.66 13.63 -31.19
CA THR A 337 20.77 12.74 -30.44
C THR A 337 19.31 13.13 -30.70
N PRO A 338 18.36 12.18 -30.68
CA PRO A 338 16.99 12.44 -31.08
C PRO A 338 16.27 13.37 -30.09
N ASN A 339 15.67 14.39 -30.67
CA ASN A 339 14.82 15.41 -30.06
C ASN A 339 13.71 14.81 -29.19
N LEU A 340 13.83 14.94 -27.87
CA LEU A 340 12.66 15.18 -27.02
C LEU A 340 12.32 16.67 -27.13
N GLN A 341 11.69 17.04 -28.25
CA GLN A 341 11.07 18.35 -28.44
C GLN A 341 9.86 18.44 -27.50
N TYR A 342 10.10 18.80 -26.24
CA TYR A 342 9.06 19.46 -25.46
C TYR A 342 8.89 20.85 -26.07
N LYS A 343 7.87 20.97 -26.93
CA LYS A 343 7.45 22.24 -27.50
C LYS A 343 7.19 23.20 -26.34
N ASN A 344 8.03 24.22 -26.23
CA ASN A 344 7.73 25.45 -25.49
C ASN A 344 6.55 26.13 -26.19
N ALA A 345 5.35 25.61 -25.96
CA ALA A 345 4.15 26.40 -26.13
C ALA A 345 4.16 27.40 -24.98
N ILE A 346 4.73 28.57 -25.23
CA ILE A 346 4.35 29.80 -24.52
C ILE A 346 2.91 30.06 -24.97
N GLN A 347 1.98 29.26 -24.46
CA GLN A 347 0.60 29.67 -24.40
C GLN A 347 0.61 30.80 -23.37
N THR A 348 0.31 32.01 -23.82
CA THR A 348 -0.31 33.03 -22.98
C THR A 348 -1.48 32.33 -22.29
N ALA A 349 -1.23 31.78 -21.12
CA ALA A 349 -2.25 31.21 -20.27
C ALA A 349 -3.15 32.39 -19.92
N GLU A 350 -4.30 32.47 -20.60
CA GLU A 350 -5.44 33.12 -19.96
C GLU A 350 -5.55 32.51 -18.55
N PRO A 351 -5.84 33.30 -17.51
CA PRO A 351 -5.87 32.79 -16.14
C PRO A 351 -6.81 31.59 -16.10
N ASP A 352 -6.20 30.39 -16.12
CA ASP A 352 -6.91 29.15 -16.33
C ASP A 352 -7.94 29.06 -15.22
N LYS A 353 -9.19 28.94 -15.64
CA LYS A 353 -10.34 28.77 -14.76
C LYS A 353 -10.00 27.64 -13.79
N TYR A 354 -9.75 27.98 -12.52
CA TYR A 354 -9.34 27.05 -11.47
C TYR A 354 -10.06 25.72 -11.64
N GLU A 355 -9.33 24.70 -12.12
CA GLU A 355 -9.90 23.39 -12.27
C GLU A 355 -9.92 22.73 -10.89
N PRO A 356 -11.08 22.30 -10.37
CA PRO A 356 -11.19 21.61 -9.08
C PRO A 356 -10.33 20.32 -8.99
N GLU A 357 -9.67 19.93 -10.07
CA GLU A 357 -8.81 18.76 -10.20
C GLU A 357 -7.45 18.88 -9.50
N ASP A 358 -7.01 20.07 -9.09
CA ASP A 358 -5.63 20.27 -8.63
C ASP A 358 -5.34 19.88 -7.17
N ASN A 359 -6.36 19.73 -6.32
CA ASN A 359 -6.17 19.35 -4.91
C ASN A 359 -6.24 17.83 -4.69
N CYS A 360 -5.36 17.09 -5.34
CA CYS A 360 -5.39 15.62 -5.32
C CYS A 360 -4.49 14.96 -4.28
N PHE A 361 -3.66 15.71 -3.56
CA PHE A 361 -2.77 15.15 -2.54
C PHE A 361 -2.56 16.11 -1.37
N LEU A 362 -2.07 15.55 -0.27
CA LEU A 362 -1.55 16.31 0.86
C LEU A 362 -0.09 15.94 1.12
N ARG A 363 0.59 16.79 1.88
CA ARG A 363 1.98 16.60 2.28
C ARG A 363 2.04 16.30 3.77
N LEU A 364 2.95 15.41 4.15
CA LEU A 364 3.22 15.03 5.52
C LEU A 364 4.72 15.09 5.78
N HIS A 365 5.11 15.75 6.86
CA HIS A 365 6.50 15.77 7.33
C HIS A 365 6.77 14.55 8.20
N ILE A 366 7.79 13.78 7.84
CA ILE A 366 8.15 12.53 8.52
C ILE A 366 9.63 12.57 8.91
N PRO A 367 9.95 12.61 10.20
CA PRO A 367 11.31 12.38 10.68
C PRO A 367 11.67 10.90 10.60
N TYR A 368 12.91 10.62 10.24
CA TYR A 368 13.45 9.27 10.13
C TYR A 368 14.89 9.22 10.66
N PRO A 369 15.27 8.10 11.31
CA PRO A 369 16.64 7.92 11.75
C PRO A 369 17.55 7.73 10.54
N THR A 370 18.66 8.46 10.48
CA THR A 370 19.79 8.10 9.62
C THR A 370 20.61 7.07 10.35
N ALA A 371 20.74 5.87 9.77
CA ALA A 371 21.66 4.87 10.26
C ALA A 371 23.05 5.52 10.36
N TYR A 372 23.65 5.38 11.55
CA TYR A 372 24.94 5.96 11.97
C TYR A 372 25.80 6.44 10.80
N ARG A 373 25.95 7.76 10.70
CA ARG A 373 27.05 8.35 9.96
C ARG A 373 28.31 7.73 10.56
N ASN A 374 28.98 6.82 9.82
CA ASN A 374 30.18 6.14 10.31
C ASN A 374 31.10 7.20 10.91
N ALA A 375 31.37 7.08 12.22
CA ALA A 375 32.22 8.00 12.96
C ALA A 375 33.68 7.98 12.46
N ASP A 376 33.98 7.18 11.44
CA ASP A 376 35.30 7.04 10.84
C ASP A 376 35.67 8.18 9.86
N ASP A 377 34.74 9.10 9.54
CA ASP A 377 35.01 10.25 8.66
C ASP A 377 35.68 11.45 9.39
N SER A 378 35.98 11.35 10.71
CA SER A 378 36.47 12.48 11.52
C SER A 378 37.94 12.44 11.96
N CYS A 379 38.82 11.67 11.32
CA CYS A 379 40.27 11.74 11.58
C CYS A 379 41.11 11.44 10.32
N SER A 380 41.05 12.30 9.31
CA SER A 380 42.18 12.48 8.39
C SER A 380 42.89 13.78 8.78
N PRO A 381 44.12 13.74 9.33
CA PRO A 381 44.87 14.94 9.74
C PRO A 381 45.29 15.81 8.55
N ASP A 382 45.25 15.27 7.34
CA ASP A 382 45.65 15.99 6.15
C ASP A 382 44.46 16.77 5.58
N GLY A 383 44.45 18.07 5.83
CA GLY A 383 43.48 19.08 5.38
C GLY A 383 43.40 19.27 3.85
N ARG A 384 43.40 18.21 3.06
CA ARG A 384 42.96 18.26 1.67
C ARG A 384 41.47 17.95 1.63
N ALA A 385 40.69 18.98 1.37
CA ALA A 385 39.28 18.88 1.01
C ALA A 385 39.13 17.94 -0.20
N MET A 386 38.91 16.65 0.07
CA MET A 386 38.57 15.70 -0.97
C MET A 386 37.17 16.07 -1.47
N ARG A 387 37.12 16.54 -2.72
CA ARG A 387 35.89 16.69 -3.49
C ARG A 387 35.23 15.30 -3.57
N LYS A 388 34.27 15.02 -2.69
CA LYS A 388 33.42 13.82 -2.76
C LYS A 388 32.42 14.00 -3.91
N ASP A 389 32.93 13.90 -5.14
CA ASP A 389 32.14 13.48 -6.30
C ASP A 389 32.14 11.94 -6.30
N SER A 390 31.26 11.33 -5.53
CA SER A 390 30.91 9.92 -5.72
C SER A 390 29.52 9.61 -5.17
N SER A 391 28.60 9.44 -6.11
CA SER A 391 27.53 8.43 -6.01
C SER A 391 28.08 7.12 -5.45
N LEU A 392 27.26 6.37 -4.71
CA LEU A 392 27.59 5.16 -3.95
C LEU A 392 28.20 5.36 -2.55
N GLY A 393 27.43 6.01 -1.67
CA GLY A 393 27.48 5.71 -0.24
C GLY A 393 26.51 4.57 0.07
N LYS A 394 27.02 3.35 0.28
CA LYS A 394 26.25 2.23 0.85
C LYS A 394 25.71 2.64 2.22
N SER A 395 24.44 3.01 2.32
CA SER A 395 23.73 3.03 3.59
C SER A 395 23.01 1.70 3.75
N LYS A 396 23.47 0.96 4.76
CA LYS A 396 22.91 -0.31 5.21
C LYS A 396 21.47 -0.13 5.67
N ASP A 397 20.69 -1.19 5.48
CA ASP A 397 19.37 -1.47 6.02
C ASP A 397 18.81 -0.40 6.94
N VAL A 398 17.87 0.38 6.41
CA VAL A 398 16.86 1.02 7.24
C VAL A 398 15.98 -0.10 7.78
N VAL A 399 16.36 -0.61 8.95
CA VAL A 399 15.54 -1.48 9.78
C VAL A 399 14.34 -0.64 10.22
N LEU A 400 13.24 -0.74 9.46
CA LEU A 400 11.92 -0.39 9.96
C LEU A 400 11.28 -1.71 10.38
N PHE A 401 11.15 -1.84 11.71
CA PHE A 401 10.75 -3.03 12.43
C PHE A 401 9.31 -3.46 12.11
N GLU A 402 9.06 -4.78 12.24
CA GLU A 402 7.75 -5.45 12.11
C GLU A 402 6.68 -4.95 13.09
#